data_AF-A0A7J4LNG8-F1
#
_entry.id   AF-A0A7J4LNG8-F1
#
_cell.length_a   1.000
_cell.length_b   1.000
_cell.length_c   1.000
_cell.angle_alpha   90.00
_cell.angle_beta   90.00
_cell.angle_gamma   90.00
#
_symmetry.space_group_name_H-M   'P 1'
#
loop_
_entity.id
_entity.type
_entity.pdbx_description
1 polymer ?
#
loop_
_entity_poly.entity_id
_entity_poly.type
_entity_poly.pdbx_seq_one_letter_code
_entity_poly.pdbx_strand_id
1 'polypeptide(L)'
;DLIKLIHDKQQELREYLNRRERRALKIHDPVRIKNLEKIIGHLDRLLVFLVPSGEGTYDEQKIASLQSILDQITAPENISFSSAWELADMLEVQLVRFGDDVYILTLLKALEASIDADEKSGMSSQNVKKADINGLLEGYFNGKFKEHHKLQEARQLLEYLLQAQISGYRRDRAKALLRGNYLRIIAASISVSIALLAIFFSLAEKGKNNPDYINYLILTVIFAGALGSILSRAIKLGKQPLDEKSKTSEETPLGIRALISWWKVFFAQPAIGAASALILFFVFYSGLVKIDELALGPSHYSVLGFLAGFSEAYFIGILDRVAGSTGGSLQ
;
A
#
# COMPACT_ATOMS: atom_id res chain seq x y z
N ASP A 1 -39.31 6.07 -13.09
CA ASP A 1 -39.06 5.93 -11.63
C ASP A 1 -37.60 6.03 -11.16
N LEU A 2 -36.61 6.24 -12.04
CA LEU A 2 -35.19 6.36 -11.64
C LEU A 2 -34.88 7.56 -10.72
N ILE A 3 -35.44 8.73 -11.03
CA ILE A 3 -35.24 9.97 -10.22
C ILE A 3 -35.70 9.75 -8.77
N LYS A 4 -36.85 9.10 -8.60
CA LYS A 4 -37.39 8.75 -7.28
C LYS A 4 -36.45 7.81 -6.54
N LEU A 5 -35.96 6.76 -7.20
CA LEU A 5 -34.99 5.83 -6.61
C LEU A 5 -33.72 6.56 -6.13
N ILE A 6 -33.18 7.49 -6.93
CA ILE A 6 -32.00 8.26 -6.53
C ILE A 6 -32.28 9.11 -5.28
N HIS A 7 -33.42 9.80 -5.23
CA HIS A 7 -33.85 10.56 -4.06
C HIS A 7 -34.00 9.69 -2.82
N ASP A 8 -34.65 8.53 -2.95
CA ASP A 8 -34.86 7.59 -1.84
C ASP A 8 -33.50 7.13 -1.28
N LYS A 9 -32.54 6.76 -2.15
CA LYS A 9 -31.18 6.37 -1.74
C LYS A 9 -30.38 7.49 -1.10
N GLN A 10 -30.51 8.70 -1.64
CA GLN A 10 -29.86 9.88 -1.09
C GLN A 10 -30.40 10.19 0.33
N GLN A 11 -31.72 10.10 0.53
CA GLN A 11 -32.33 10.30 1.84
C GLN A 11 -31.89 9.22 2.84
N GLU A 12 -31.89 7.95 2.44
CA GLU A 12 -31.42 6.82 3.25
C GLU A 12 -29.98 7.06 3.75
N LEU A 13 -29.08 7.49 2.86
CA LEU A 13 -27.70 7.83 3.20
C LEU A 13 -27.59 9.04 4.14
N ARG A 14 -28.33 10.12 3.87
CA ARG A 14 -28.33 11.34 4.72
C ARG A 14 -28.86 11.04 6.12
N GLU A 15 -29.94 10.28 6.23
CA GLU A 15 -30.48 9.86 7.52
C GLU A 15 -29.48 9.01 8.32
N TYR A 16 -28.78 8.10 7.65
CA TYR A 16 -27.72 7.30 8.27
C TYR A 16 -26.60 8.19 8.82
N LEU A 17 -26.09 9.14 8.02
CA LEU A 17 -25.03 10.06 8.45
C LEU A 17 -25.49 10.98 9.58
N ASN A 18 -26.71 11.51 9.53
CA ASN A 18 -27.27 12.36 10.59
C ASN A 18 -27.54 11.60 11.89
N ARG A 19 -28.03 10.35 11.81
CA ARG A 19 -28.21 9.47 12.99
C ARG A 19 -26.88 9.16 13.66
N ARG A 20 -25.79 9.10 12.87
CA ARG A 20 -24.44 8.85 13.36
C ARG A 20 -23.89 10.01 14.18
N GLU A 21 -24.03 11.27 13.76
CA GLU A 21 -23.53 12.43 14.52
C GLU A 21 -24.04 12.44 15.96
N ARG A 22 -25.23 11.87 16.18
CA ARG A 22 -25.86 11.74 17.51
C ARG A 22 -25.34 10.57 18.35
N ARG A 23 -24.61 9.61 17.77
CA ARG A 23 -24.10 8.39 18.44
C ARG A 23 -22.57 8.40 18.46
N ALA A 24 -21.99 9.15 19.41
CA ALA A 24 -20.55 9.37 19.57
C ALA A 24 -19.68 8.12 19.91
N LEU A 25 -20.24 6.90 19.91
CA LEU A 25 -19.63 5.73 20.56
C LEU A 25 -19.22 4.55 19.64
N LYS A 26 -19.35 4.64 18.31
CA LYS A 26 -18.88 3.55 17.42
C LYS A 26 -17.53 3.91 16.79
N ILE A 27 -16.55 3.01 16.93
CA ILE A 27 -15.24 3.04 16.26
C ILE A 27 -15.47 3.43 14.78
N HIS A 28 -15.00 4.63 14.43
CA HIS A 28 -15.30 5.27 13.16
C HIS A 28 -14.30 4.84 12.09
N ASP A 29 -14.83 4.46 10.93
CA ASP A 29 -14.04 4.34 9.71
C ASP A 29 -14.19 5.66 8.91
N PRO A 30 -13.28 6.63 9.07
CA PRO A 30 -13.36 7.93 8.40
C PRO A 30 -13.39 7.81 6.88
N VAL A 31 -12.77 6.76 6.32
CA VAL A 31 -12.72 6.52 4.88
C VAL A 31 -14.12 6.15 4.38
N ARG A 32 -14.81 5.25 5.07
CA ARG A 32 -16.19 4.89 4.73
C ARG A 32 -17.09 6.12 4.68
N ILE A 33 -17.05 6.96 5.71
CA ILE A 33 -17.93 8.14 5.85
C ILE A 33 -17.72 9.12 4.70
N LYS A 34 -16.45 9.48 4.45
CA LYS A 34 -16.09 10.39 3.36
C LYS A 34 -16.59 9.88 2.01
N ASN A 35 -16.57 8.57 1.80
CA ASN A 35 -17.08 7.97 0.56
C ASN A 35 -18.60 7.93 0.48
N LEU A 36 -19.32 7.74 1.60
CA LEU A 36 -20.77 7.90 1.61
C LEU A 36 -21.19 9.34 1.32
N GLU A 37 -20.47 10.33 1.84
CA GLU A 37 -20.67 11.75 1.50
C GLU A 37 -20.38 12.03 0.02
N LYS A 38 -19.29 11.46 -0.52
CA LYS A 38 -18.96 11.50 -1.95
C LYS A 38 -20.10 10.91 -2.80
N ILE A 39 -20.64 9.75 -2.40
CA ILE A 39 -21.81 9.12 -3.05
C ILE A 39 -23.00 10.08 -3.06
N ILE A 40 -23.37 10.69 -1.93
CA ILE A 40 -24.48 11.67 -1.86
C ILE A 40 -24.24 12.81 -2.86
N GLY A 41 -23.02 13.38 -2.88
CA GLY A 41 -22.68 14.45 -3.81
C GLY A 41 -22.73 14.02 -5.28
N HIS A 42 -22.46 12.75 -5.58
CA HIS A 42 -22.63 12.21 -6.93
C HIS A 42 -24.09 12.00 -7.31
N LEU A 43 -24.91 11.48 -6.38
CA LEU A 43 -26.35 11.36 -6.58
C LEU A 43 -27.01 12.72 -6.81
N ASP A 44 -26.60 13.76 -6.07
CA ASP A 44 -27.07 15.15 -6.26
C ASP A 44 -26.79 15.66 -7.67
N ARG A 45 -25.58 15.41 -8.20
CA ARG A 45 -25.22 15.81 -9.57
C ARG A 45 -25.97 14.99 -10.63
N LEU A 46 -26.16 13.70 -10.41
CA LEU A 46 -26.95 12.85 -11.32
C LEU A 46 -28.39 13.33 -11.42
N LEU A 47 -29.00 13.77 -10.33
CA LEU A 47 -30.34 14.36 -10.35
C LEU A 47 -30.40 15.59 -11.27
N VAL A 48 -29.40 16.49 -11.20
CA VAL A 48 -29.32 17.66 -12.10
C VAL A 48 -29.27 17.23 -13.57
N PHE A 49 -28.50 16.20 -13.89
CA PHE A 49 -28.39 15.70 -15.27
C PHE A 49 -29.61 14.93 -15.77
N LEU A 50 -30.40 14.35 -14.87
CA LEU A 50 -31.59 13.55 -15.19
C LEU A 50 -32.89 14.38 -15.23
N VAL A 51 -32.89 15.61 -14.70
CA VAL A 51 -34.03 16.52 -14.80
C VAL A 51 -34.22 16.91 -16.28
N PRO A 52 -35.45 16.84 -16.83
CA PRO A 52 -35.66 16.82 -18.27
C PRO A 52 -35.25 18.15 -18.91
N SER A 53 -34.08 18.16 -19.53
CA SER A 53 -33.60 19.29 -20.34
C SER A 53 -33.94 19.08 -21.82
N GLY A 54 -35.16 18.60 -22.12
CA GLY A 54 -35.68 18.44 -23.48
C GLY A 54 -34.96 17.38 -24.34
N GLU A 55 -35.70 16.37 -24.78
CA GLU A 55 -35.44 15.55 -25.98
C GLU A 55 -34.35 14.44 -25.97
N GLY A 56 -33.70 14.13 -24.84
CA GLY A 56 -32.82 12.96 -24.75
C GLY A 56 -33.50 11.73 -24.16
N THR A 57 -33.92 10.74 -24.96
CA THR A 57 -34.14 9.37 -24.44
C THR A 57 -32.80 8.78 -24.05
N TYR A 58 -32.56 8.57 -22.75
CA TYR A 58 -31.35 7.87 -22.30
C TYR A 58 -31.39 6.41 -22.76
N ASP A 59 -30.24 5.91 -23.17
CA ASP A 59 -30.01 4.51 -23.48
C ASP A 59 -30.38 3.62 -22.28
N GLU A 60 -31.19 2.58 -22.52
CA GLU A 60 -31.60 1.60 -21.51
C GLU A 60 -30.40 0.97 -20.80
N GLN A 61 -29.28 0.76 -21.52
CA GLN A 61 -28.07 0.20 -20.94
C GLN A 61 -27.47 1.11 -19.85
N LYS A 62 -27.50 2.44 -20.07
CA LYS A 62 -27.01 3.41 -19.08
C LYS A 62 -27.89 3.42 -17.84
N ILE A 63 -29.21 3.40 -18.03
CA ILE A 63 -30.18 3.33 -16.93
C ILE A 63 -29.98 2.06 -16.11
N ALA A 64 -29.90 0.89 -16.76
CA ALA A 64 -29.71 -0.39 -16.10
C ALA A 64 -28.39 -0.43 -15.31
N SER A 65 -27.31 0.12 -15.88
CA SER A 65 -26.01 0.21 -15.19
C SER A 65 -26.10 1.08 -13.93
N LEU A 66 -26.82 2.20 -13.96
CA LEU A 66 -27.00 3.06 -12.78
C LEU A 66 -27.90 2.39 -11.74
N GLN A 67 -29.00 1.76 -12.16
CA GLN A 67 -29.89 1.01 -11.25
C GLN A 67 -29.13 -0.07 -10.49
N SER A 68 -28.30 -0.85 -11.18
CA SER A 68 -27.46 -1.88 -10.54
C SER A 68 -26.52 -1.31 -9.46
N ILE A 69 -26.04 -0.07 -9.63
CA ILE A 69 -25.22 0.62 -8.61
C ILE A 69 -26.11 1.07 -7.44
N LEU A 70 -27.28 1.66 -7.72
CA LEU A 70 -28.23 2.12 -6.70
C LEU A 70 -28.76 0.97 -5.83
N ASP A 71 -28.97 -0.20 -6.41
CA ASP A 71 -29.42 -1.41 -5.71
C ASP A 71 -28.39 -1.90 -4.68
N GLN A 72 -27.10 -1.69 -4.95
CA GLN A 72 -26.01 -1.99 -4.02
C GLN A 72 -25.93 -0.98 -2.86
N ILE A 73 -26.55 0.19 -2.99
CA ILE A 73 -26.69 1.18 -1.91
C ILE A 73 -27.95 0.83 -1.09
N THR A 74 -28.02 -0.38 -0.57
CA THR A 74 -29.09 -0.83 0.33
C THR A 74 -28.53 -1.00 1.74
N ALA A 75 -29.23 -0.45 2.75
CA ALA A 75 -28.79 -0.46 4.14
C ALA A 75 -27.37 0.11 4.32
N PRO A 76 -27.22 1.46 4.31
CA PRO A 76 -25.94 2.15 4.44
C PRO A 76 -25.05 1.62 5.56
N GLU A 77 -25.64 1.13 6.66
CA GLU A 77 -25.00 0.50 7.81
C GLU A 77 -24.18 -0.76 7.48
N ASN A 78 -24.54 -1.49 6.44
CA ASN A 78 -23.90 -2.74 6.02
C ASN A 78 -22.83 -2.51 4.94
N ILE A 79 -22.79 -1.32 4.34
CA ILE A 79 -21.79 -0.99 3.33
C ILE A 79 -20.41 -0.94 3.97
N SER A 80 -19.54 -1.88 3.58
CA SER A 80 -18.14 -1.89 4.01
C SER A 80 -17.40 -0.66 3.49
N PHE A 81 -16.29 -0.28 4.13
CA PHE A 81 -15.46 0.83 3.63
C PHE A 81 -14.95 0.59 2.19
N SER A 82 -14.65 -0.67 1.86
CA SER A 82 -14.26 -1.09 0.52
C SER A 82 -15.36 -0.82 -0.49
N SER A 83 -16.58 -1.27 -0.17
CA SER A 83 -17.74 -1.16 -1.03
C SER A 83 -18.17 0.30 -1.20
N ALA A 84 -18.15 1.11 -0.13
CA ALA A 84 -18.48 2.54 -0.23
C ALA A 84 -17.55 3.27 -1.19
N TRP A 85 -16.26 2.93 -1.17
CA TRP A 85 -15.29 3.52 -2.08
C TRP A 85 -15.50 3.06 -3.53
N GLU A 86 -15.69 1.76 -3.76
CA GLU A 86 -15.98 1.23 -5.10
C GLU A 86 -17.27 1.78 -5.69
N LEU A 87 -18.33 1.92 -4.88
CA LEU A 87 -19.59 2.52 -5.30
C LEU A 87 -19.44 4.01 -5.64
N ALA A 88 -18.66 4.76 -4.86
CA ALA A 88 -18.35 6.15 -5.16
C ALA A 88 -17.64 6.30 -6.52
N ASP A 89 -16.63 5.46 -6.76
CA ASP A 89 -15.88 5.46 -8.02
C ASP A 89 -16.74 5.01 -9.21
N MET A 90 -17.62 4.02 -9.02
CA MET A 90 -18.58 3.61 -10.05
C MET A 90 -19.57 4.73 -10.39
N LEU A 91 -20.06 5.46 -9.40
CA LEU A 91 -20.94 6.62 -9.62
C LEU A 91 -20.21 7.77 -10.31
N GLU A 92 -18.93 7.98 -10.02
CA GLU A 92 -18.10 8.98 -10.72
C GLU A 92 -17.99 8.67 -12.22
N VAL A 93 -17.85 7.39 -12.60
CA VAL A 93 -17.93 6.96 -14.00
C VAL A 93 -19.33 7.21 -14.59
N GLN A 94 -20.41 6.99 -13.83
CA GLN A 94 -21.76 7.31 -14.30
C GLN A 94 -21.96 8.82 -14.50
N LEU A 95 -21.35 9.68 -13.68
CA LEU A 95 -21.43 11.12 -13.89
C LEU A 95 -20.87 11.55 -15.25
N VAL A 96 -19.81 10.90 -15.75
CA VAL A 96 -19.30 11.16 -17.10
C VAL A 96 -20.29 10.68 -18.18
N ARG A 97 -20.97 9.56 -17.95
CA ARG A 97 -21.96 9.00 -18.90
C ARG A 97 -23.22 9.83 -19.07
N PHE A 98 -23.68 10.40 -17.96
CA PHE A 98 -24.90 11.20 -17.87
C PHE A 98 -24.65 12.72 -17.95
N GLY A 99 -23.42 13.16 -17.68
CA GLY A 99 -23.06 14.56 -17.62
C GLY A 99 -23.32 15.30 -18.92
N ASP A 100 -23.75 16.55 -18.79
CA ASP A 100 -23.97 17.46 -19.90
C ASP A 100 -22.65 17.93 -20.54
N ASP A 101 -22.76 18.60 -21.68
CA ASP A 101 -21.63 19.12 -22.44
C ASP A 101 -20.72 20.02 -21.59
N VAL A 102 -21.31 20.81 -20.68
CA VAL A 102 -20.61 21.74 -19.79
C VAL A 102 -19.78 21.00 -18.75
N TYR A 103 -20.34 19.93 -18.17
CA TYR A 103 -19.64 19.07 -17.22
C TYR A 103 -18.46 18.37 -17.89
N ILE A 104 -18.67 17.79 -19.08
CA ILE A 104 -17.60 17.13 -19.85
C ILE A 104 -16.48 18.11 -20.21
N LEU A 105 -16.81 19.32 -20.66
CA LEU A 105 -15.82 20.36 -20.91
C LEU A 105 -15.01 20.67 -19.64
N THR A 106 -15.68 20.80 -18.50
CA THR A 106 -15.03 21.11 -17.23
C THR A 106 -14.00 20.05 -16.86
N LEU A 107 -14.34 18.76 -17.07
CA LEU A 107 -13.42 17.65 -16.83
C LEU A 107 -12.25 17.65 -17.81
N LEU A 108 -12.48 17.92 -19.10
CA LEU A 108 -11.41 18.00 -20.11
C LEU A 108 -10.43 19.14 -19.81
N LYS A 109 -10.92 20.32 -19.39
CA LYS A 109 -10.07 21.45 -18.99
C LYS A 109 -9.25 21.14 -17.74
N ALA A 110 -9.85 20.44 -16.77
CA ALA A 110 -9.12 19.99 -15.59
C ALA A 110 -8.01 18.99 -15.97
N LEU A 111 -8.28 18.10 -16.93
CA LEU A 111 -7.32 17.15 -17.46
C LEU A 111 -6.17 17.85 -18.21
N GLU A 112 -6.48 18.80 -19.10
CA GLU A 112 -5.50 19.63 -19.79
C GLU A 112 -4.55 20.35 -18.80
N ALA A 113 -5.12 20.98 -17.77
CA ALA A 113 -4.34 21.65 -16.73
C ALA A 113 -3.44 20.68 -15.94
N SER A 114 -3.89 19.44 -15.71
CA SER A 114 -3.09 18.42 -15.04
C SER A 114 -1.91 17.94 -15.90
N ILE A 115 -2.11 17.78 -17.21
CA ILE A 115 -1.06 17.40 -18.15
C ILE A 115 0.00 18.51 -18.25
N ASP A 116 -0.42 19.77 -18.29
CA ASP A 116 0.50 20.91 -18.30
C ASP A 116 1.37 20.99 -17.04
N ALA A 117 0.83 20.59 -15.89
CA ALA A 117 1.59 20.50 -14.64
C ALA A 117 2.58 19.32 -14.65
N ASP A 118 2.16 18.16 -15.17
CA ASP A 118 2.99 16.96 -15.33
C ASP A 118 4.15 17.20 -16.32
N GLU A 119 3.90 17.88 -17.44
CA GLU A 119 4.94 18.27 -18.40
C GLU A 119 5.98 19.21 -17.78
N LYS A 120 5.53 20.23 -17.03
CA LYS A 120 6.43 21.17 -16.34
C LYS A 120 7.27 20.51 -15.25
N SER A 121 6.74 19.48 -14.60
CA SER A 121 7.44 18.74 -13.55
C SER A 121 8.33 17.60 -14.09
N GLY A 122 8.31 17.35 -15.41
CA GLY A 122 9.05 16.24 -16.03
C GLY A 122 8.51 14.85 -15.64
N MET A 123 7.35 14.78 -15.00
CA MET A 123 6.66 13.55 -14.64
C MET A 123 5.59 13.26 -15.70
N SER A 124 5.99 12.88 -16.91
CA SER A 124 5.03 12.44 -17.93
C SER A 124 4.40 11.12 -17.47
N SER A 125 3.21 11.21 -16.88
CA SER A 125 2.61 10.12 -16.13
C SER A 125 1.37 9.53 -16.79
N GLN A 126 0.89 10.16 -17.86
CA GLN A 126 -0.27 9.75 -18.63
C GLN A 126 0.12 9.53 -20.09
N ASN A 127 -0.31 8.40 -20.66
CA ASN A 127 -0.12 8.08 -22.08
C ASN A 127 -1.05 8.89 -23.01
N VAL A 128 -1.72 9.94 -22.49
CA VAL A 128 -2.65 10.77 -23.26
C VAL A 128 -1.85 11.91 -23.88
N LYS A 129 -1.96 12.06 -25.20
CA LYS A 129 -1.31 13.17 -25.88
C LYS A 129 -2.15 14.42 -25.68
N LYS A 130 -1.51 15.52 -25.29
CA LYS A 130 -2.14 16.84 -25.21
C LYS A 130 -2.88 17.23 -26.50
N ALA A 131 -2.35 16.81 -27.66
CA ALA A 131 -2.98 17.00 -28.96
C ALA A 131 -4.39 16.39 -29.06
N ASP A 132 -4.62 15.23 -28.46
CA ASP A 132 -5.92 14.53 -28.52
C ASP A 132 -6.98 15.32 -27.72
N ILE A 133 -6.59 15.89 -26.57
CA ILE A 133 -7.47 16.71 -25.73
C ILE A 133 -7.77 18.05 -26.41
N ASN A 134 -6.77 18.70 -26.99
CA ASN A 134 -6.94 19.97 -27.69
C ASN A 134 -7.93 19.82 -28.86
N GLY A 135 -7.83 18.73 -29.63
CA GLY A 135 -8.78 18.43 -30.71
C GLY A 135 -10.22 18.27 -30.24
N LEU A 136 -10.43 17.69 -29.05
CA LEU A 136 -11.75 17.58 -28.41
C LEU A 136 -12.26 18.93 -27.90
N LEU A 137 -11.39 19.75 -27.29
CA LEU A 137 -11.73 21.08 -26.79
C LEU A 137 -12.10 22.05 -27.91
N GLU A 138 -11.41 22.01 -29.05
CA GLU A 138 -11.74 22.81 -30.25
C GLU A 138 -13.12 22.46 -30.84
N GLY A 139 -13.60 21.25 -30.56
CA GLY A 139 -14.93 20.78 -30.94
C GLY A 139 -16.08 21.42 -30.14
N TYR A 140 -15.78 22.11 -29.05
CA TYR A 140 -16.76 22.76 -28.18
C TYR A 140 -16.97 24.22 -28.56
N PHE A 141 -18.22 24.63 -28.83
CA PHE A 141 -18.55 26.01 -29.19
C PHE A 141 -19.98 26.37 -28.79
N ASN A 142 -20.18 27.60 -28.29
CA ASN A 142 -21.50 28.10 -27.86
C ASN A 142 -22.23 27.19 -26.83
N GLY A 143 -21.50 26.62 -25.88
CA GLY A 143 -22.11 25.83 -24.80
C GLY A 143 -22.46 24.39 -25.16
N LYS A 144 -22.12 23.93 -26.38
CA LYS A 144 -22.37 22.57 -26.86
C LYS A 144 -21.20 22.05 -27.69
N PHE A 145 -21.07 20.73 -27.77
CA PHE A 145 -20.19 20.11 -28.77
C PHE A 145 -20.83 20.26 -30.16
N LYS A 146 -20.04 20.71 -31.14
CA LYS A 146 -20.51 20.91 -32.52
C LYS A 146 -21.02 19.61 -33.15
N GLU A 147 -20.39 18.50 -32.81
CA GLU A 147 -20.64 17.20 -33.39
C GLU A 147 -20.85 16.17 -32.28
N HIS A 148 -21.93 15.37 -32.38
CA HIS A 148 -22.27 14.37 -31.36
C HIS A 148 -21.16 13.34 -31.14
N HIS A 149 -20.42 12.98 -32.21
CA HIS A 149 -19.32 12.03 -32.13
C HIS A 149 -18.17 12.54 -31.24
N LYS A 150 -17.88 13.85 -31.24
CA LYS A 150 -16.82 14.44 -30.39
C LYS A 150 -17.17 14.39 -28.91
N LEU A 151 -18.44 14.62 -28.56
CA LEU A 151 -18.91 14.45 -27.19
C LEU A 151 -18.76 12.98 -26.75
N GLN A 152 -19.11 12.03 -27.63
CA GLN A 152 -18.98 10.60 -27.33
C GLN A 152 -17.52 10.18 -27.18
N GLU A 153 -16.62 10.66 -28.05
CA GLU A 153 -15.18 10.43 -27.97
C GLU A 153 -14.60 11.00 -26.66
N ALA A 154 -14.98 12.22 -26.29
CA ALA A 154 -14.54 12.83 -25.03
C ALA A 154 -15.01 12.04 -23.81
N ARG A 155 -16.26 11.56 -23.82
CA ARG A 155 -16.78 10.67 -22.76
C ARG A 155 -15.99 9.36 -22.69
N GLN A 156 -15.72 8.71 -23.82
CA GLN A 156 -14.94 7.48 -23.86
C GLN A 156 -13.53 7.67 -23.33
N LEU A 157 -12.86 8.76 -23.70
CA LEU A 157 -11.53 9.11 -23.20
C LEU A 157 -11.56 9.30 -21.68
N LEU A 158 -12.50 10.11 -21.17
CA LEU A 158 -12.63 10.37 -19.74
C LEU A 158 -12.98 9.11 -18.94
N GLU A 159 -13.88 8.27 -19.45
CA GLU A 159 -14.22 6.98 -18.85
C GLU A 159 -13.00 6.07 -18.77
N TYR A 160 -12.24 5.95 -19.87
CA TYR A 160 -11.02 5.16 -19.91
C TYR A 160 -10.01 5.64 -18.87
N LEU A 161 -9.79 6.95 -18.76
CA LEU A 161 -8.84 7.52 -17.82
C LEU A 161 -9.28 7.35 -16.37
N LEU A 162 -10.56 7.57 -16.07
CA LEU A 162 -11.11 7.33 -14.74
C LEU A 162 -10.99 5.86 -14.36
N GLN A 163 -11.31 4.93 -15.27
CA GLN A 163 -11.15 3.50 -15.02
C GLN A 163 -9.69 3.12 -14.78
N ALA A 164 -8.77 3.67 -15.57
CA ALA A 164 -7.34 3.48 -15.37
C ALA A 164 -6.90 4.01 -13.99
N GLN A 165 -7.36 5.20 -13.59
CA GLN A 165 -7.07 5.80 -12.30
C GLN A 165 -7.64 4.98 -11.14
N ILE A 166 -8.91 4.55 -11.22
CA ILE A 166 -9.56 3.67 -10.24
C ILE A 166 -8.78 2.36 -10.10
N SER A 167 -8.37 1.76 -11.22
CA SER A 167 -7.56 0.53 -11.21
C SER A 167 -6.19 0.73 -10.53
N GLY A 168 -5.55 1.88 -10.77
CA GLY A 168 -4.31 2.29 -10.11
C GLY A 168 -4.50 2.41 -8.61
N TYR A 169 -5.51 3.16 -8.17
CA TYR A 169 -5.81 3.31 -6.75
C TYR A 169 -6.19 1.99 -6.06
N ARG A 170 -6.94 1.11 -6.72
CA ARG A 170 -7.22 -0.26 -6.21
C ARG A 170 -5.92 -1.03 -5.97
N ARG A 171 -4.99 -0.95 -6.92
CA ARG A 171 -3.67 -1.58 -6.83
C ARG A 171 -2.87 -1.04 -5.67
N ASP A 172 -2.79 0.28 -5.52
CA ASP A 172 -1.98 0.92 -4.49
C ASP A 172 -2.55 0.70 -3.10
N ARG A 173 -3.88 0.68 -2.98
CA ARG A 173 -4.55 0.28 -1.75
C ARG A 173 -4.30 -1.17 -1.38
N ALA A 174 -4.38 -2.09 -2.34
CA ALA A 174 -4.07 -3.50 -2.10
C ALA A 174 -2.62 -3.66 -1.59
N LYS A 175 -1.66 -2.94 -2.19
CA LYS A 175 -0.27 -2.89 -1.71
C LYS A 175 -0.17 -2.34 -0.28
N ALA A 176 -0.85 -1.23 0.02
CA ALA A 176 -0.84 -0.62 1.35
C ALA A 176 -1.39 -1.56 2.43
N LEU A 177 -2.50 -2.25 2.14
CA LEU A 177 -3.10 -3.25 3.04
C LEU A 177 -2.16 -4.45 3.25
N LEU A 178 -1.57 -4.98 2.19
CA LEU A 178 -0.58 -6.06 2.29
C LEU A 178 0.64 -5.64 3.12
N ARG A 179 1.16 -4.44 2.89
CA ARG A 179 2.27 -3.87 3.67
C ARG A 179 1.90 -3.69 5.14
N GLY A 180 0.70 -3.20 5.42
CA GLY A 180 0.20 -3.05 6.79
C GLY A 180 0.05 -4.39 7.51
N ASN A 181 -0.46 -5.42 6.85
CA ASN A 181 -0.52 -6.77 7.40
C ASN A 181 0.88 -7.33 7.68
N TYR A 182 1.81 -7.13 6.74
CA TYR A 182 3.18 -7.60 6.87
C TYR A 182 3.94 -6.90 8.01
N LEU A 183 3.79 -5.58 8.16
CA LEU A 183 4.36 -4.82 9.28
C LEU A 183 3.83 -5.29 10.63
N ARG A 184 2.53 -5.64 10.73
CA ARG A 184 1.95 -6.19 11.97
C ARG A 184 2.57 -7.54 12.34
N ILE A 185 2.77 -8.43 11.36
CA ILE A 185 3.40 -9.73 11.59
C ILE A 185 4.88 -9.56 11.98
N ILE A 186 5.62 -8.69 11.27
CA ILE A 186 7.00 -8.35 11.63
C ILE A 186 7.07 -7.82 13.06
N ALA A 187 6.17 -6.90 13.45
CA ALA A 187 6.14 -6.34 14.79
C ALA A 187 5.92 -7.43 15.85
N ALA A 188 4.96 -8.33 15.63
CA ALA A 188 4.73 -9.46 16.53
C ALA A 188 5.97 -10.36 16.65
N SER A 189 6.64 -10.67 15.54
CA SER A 189 7.87 -11.49 15.58
C SER A 189 9.05 -10.78 16.21
N ILE A 190 9.20 -9.46 16.04
CA ILE A 190 10.18 -8.66 16.79
C ILE A 190 9.89 -8.76 18.28
N SER A 191 8.64 -8.58 18.71
CA SER A 191 8.27 -8.67 20.13
C SER A 191 8.58 -10.04 20.73
N VAL A 192 8.26 -11.12 20.01
CA VAL A 192 8.57 -12.50 20.45
C VAL A 192 10.08 -12.72 20.53
N SER A 193 10.84 -12.31 19.50
CA SER A 193 12.30 -12.46 19.49
C SER A 193 12.98 -11.66 20.60
N ILE A 194 12.50 -10.44 20.90
CA ILE A 194 13.01 -9.63 22.02
C ILE A 194 12.72 -10.32 23.36
N ALA A 195 11.52 -10.85 23.56
CA ALA A 195 11.16 -11.54 24.79
C ALA A 195 12.04 -12.79 25.00
N LEU A 196 12.22 -13.61 23.96
CA LEU A 196 13.06 -14.80 24.01
C LEU A 196 14.53 -14.43 24.22
N LEU A 197 15.04 -13.42 23.51
CA LEU A 197 16.40 -12.90 23.71
C LEU A 197 16.62 -12.46 25.16
N ALA A 198 15.70 -11.71 25.74
CA ALA A 198 15.80 -11.24 27.13
C ALA A 198 15.81 -12.40 28.14
N ILE A 199 14.96 -13.42 27.93
CA ILE A 199 14.92 -14.61 28.78
C ILE A 199 16.25 -15.36 28.72
N PHE A 200 16.73 -15.72 27.52
CA PHE A 200 17.96 -16.49 27.37
C PHE A 200 19.20 -15.70 27.78
N PHE A 201 19.23 -14.40 27.53
CA PHE A 201 20.29 -13.52 28.00
C PHE A 201 20.37 -13.51 29.54
N SER A 202 19.22 -13.39 30.23
CA SER A 202 19.19 -13.41 31.69
C SER A 202 19.64 -14.76 32.27
N LEU A 203 19.26 -15.87 31.61
CA LEU A 203 19.70 -17.21 31.99
C LEU A 203 21.20 -17.41 31.76
N ALA A 204 21.75 -16.90 30.66
CA ALA A 204 23.18 -16.96 30.37
C ALA A 204 24.01 -16.17 31.40
N GLU A 205 23.59 -14.94 31.72
CA GLU A 205 24.28 -14.10 32.73
C GLU A 205 24.29 -14.73 34.12
N LYS A 206 23.15 -15.26 34.59
CA LYS A 206 23.05 -15.92 35.90
C LYS A 206 23.72 -17.29 35.94
N GLY A 207 23.79 -17.96 34.80
CA GLY A 207 24.15 -19.36 34.68
C GLY A 207 25.62 -19.64 34.40
N LYS A 208 26.57 -18.71 34.66
CA LYS A 208 27.99 -18.91 34.29
C LYS A 208 28.63 -20.19 34.84
N ASN A 209 28.13 -20.69 35.97
CA ASN A 209 28.58 -21.95 36.60
C ASN A 209 27.64 -23.14 36.33
N ASN A 210 26.59 -22.94 35.53
CA ASN A 210 25.63 -23.97 35.17
C ASN A 210 26.17 -24.74 33.94
N PRO A 211 26.11 -26.09 33.91
CA PRO A 211 26.47 -26.87 32.72
C PRO A 211 25.73 -26.42 31.45
N ASP A 212 24.53 -25.85 31.57
CA ASP A 212 23.72 -25.37 30.45
C ASP A 212 24.10 -23.97 29.93
N TYR A 213 25.12 -23.32 30.50
CA TYR A 213 25.56 -21.97 30.11
C TYR A 213 25.73 -21.80 28.59
N ILE A 214 26.41 -22.75 27.96
CA ILE A 214 26.70 -22.72 26.51
C ILE A 214 25.39 -22.78 25.71
N ASN A 215 24.42 -23.59 26.14
CA ASN A 215 23.12 -23.69 25.47
C ASN A 215 22.35 -22.36 25.53
N TYR A 216 22.32 -21.71 26.70
CA TYR A 216 21.68 -20.40 26.84
C TYR A 216 22.39 -19.32 26.01
N LEU A 217 23.71 -19.40 25.91
CA LEU A 217 24.50 -18.46 25.13
C LEU A 217 24.26 -18.65 23.62
N ILE A 218 24.22 -19.90 23.13
CA ILE A 218 23.85 -20.20 21.74
C ILE A 218 22.45 -19.69 21.41
N LEU A 219 21.46 -19.94 22.28
CA LEU A 219 20.09 -19.44 22.09
C LEU A 219 20.05 -17.91 22.05
N THR A 220 20.80 -17.24 22.94
CA THR A 220 20.93 -15.77 22.94
C THR A 220 21.44 -15.27 21.59
N VAL A 221 22.49 -15.89 21.05
CA VAL A 221 23.05 -15.53 19.73
C VAL A 221 22.04 -15.75 18.60
N ILE A 222 21.38 -16.91 18.59
CA ILE A 222 20.38 -17.27 17.57
C ILE A 222 19.26 -16.23 17.53
N PHE A 223 18.68 -15.88 18.69
CA PHE A 223 17.60 -14.90 18.75
C PHE A 223 18.08 -13.48 18.45
N ALA A 224 19.30 -13.12 18.84
CA ALA A 224 19.89 -11.83 18.47
C ALA A 224 20.06 -11.71 16.95
N GLY A 225 20.57 -12.76 16.28
CA GLY A 225 20.70 -12.83 14.82
C GLY A 225 19.36 -12.79 14.09
N ALA A 226 18.39 -13.59 14.56
CA ALA A 226 17.04 -13.56 14.03
C ALA A 226 16.42 -12.15 14.15
N LEU A 227 16.56 -11.51 15.31
CA LEU A 227 16.08 -10.15 15.55
C LEU A 227 16.74 -9.13 14.62
N GLY A 228 18.06 -9.19 14.45
CA GLY A 228 18.80 -8.33 13.53
C GLY A 228 18.29 -8.45 12.10
N SER A 229 18.07 -9.67 11.62
CA SER A 229 17.57 -9.90 10.26
C SER A 229 16.14 -9.42 10.05
N ILE A 230 15.25 -9.65 11.03
CA ILE A 230 13.87 -9.15 10.98
C ILE A 230 13.85 -7.61 10.98
N LEU A 231 14.67 -6.97 11.82
CA LEU A 231 14.73 -5.51 11.90
C LEU A 231 15.30 -4.89 10.61
N SER A 232 16.35 -5.49 10.04
CA SER A 232 16.91 -5.08 8.74
C SER A 232 15.84 -5.10 7.65
N ARG A 233 14.98 -6.14 7.62
CA ARG A 233 13.83 -6.19 6.71
C ARG A 233 12.82 -5.10 6.98
N ALA A 234 12.47 -4.88 8.25
CA ALA A 234 11.49 -3.89 8.65
C ALA A 234 11.89 -2.50 8.17
N ILE A 235 13.18 -2.16 8.30
CA ILE A 235 13.75 -0.89 7.82
C ILE A 235 13.73 -0.81 6.30
N LYS A 236 14.19 -1.85 5.58
CA LYS A 236 14.15 -1.89 4.11
C LYS A 236 12.72 -1.71 3.59
N LEU A 237 11.77 -2.49 4.12
CA LEU A 237 10.35 -2.36 3.79
C LEU A 237 9.81 -0.96 4.12
N GLY A 238 10.26 -0.36 5.22
CA GLY A 238 9.93 1.02 5.61
C GLY A 238 10.35 2.04 4.55
N LYS A 239 11.53 1.88 3.97
CA LYS A 239 12.12 2.78 2.96
C LYS A 239 11.59 2.56 1.54
N GLN A 240 10.97 1.40 1.27
CA GLN A 240 10.47 1.11 -0.06
C GLN A 240 9.31 2.02 -0.47
N PRO A 241 9.39 2.63 -1.67
CA PRO A 241 8.31 3.46 -2.19
C PRO A 241 7.09 2.61 -2.54
N LEU A 242 5.90 3.17 -2.33
CA LEU A 242 4.63 2.56 -2.76
C LEU A 242 4.40 2.74 -4.27
N ASP A 243 4.90 3.85 -4.79
CA ASP A 243 4.75 4.25 -6.18
C ASP A 243 5.98 3.93 -7.01
N GLU A 244 5.72 3.33 -8.16
CA GLU A 244 6.68 3.07 -9.24
C GLU A 244 7.29 4.38 -9.79
N LYS A 245 6.62 5.52 -9.53
CA LYS A 245 7.02 6.87 -9.96
C LYS A 245 8.12 7.50 -9.09
N SER A 246 8.42 6.92 -7.92
CA SER A 246 9.54 7.36 -7.07
C SER A 246 10.87 6.90 -7.68
N LYS A 247 11.39 7.67 -8.65
CA LYS A 247 12.72 7.48 -9.25
C LYS A 247 13.89 7.69 -8.27
N THR A 248 13.61 8.10 -7.04
CA THR A 248 14.60 8.43 -6.01
C THR A 248 15.06 7.23 -5.18
N SER A 249 14.42 6.07 -5.34
CA SER A 249 14.76 4.84 -4.62
C SER A 249 15.41 3.85 -5.58
N GLU A 250 16.68 3.53 -5.36
CA GLU A 250 17.38 2.42 -6.05
C GLU A 250 16.73 1.05 -5.76
N GLU A 251 15.84 0.98 -4.76
CA GLU A 251 15.11 -0.24 -4.43
C GLU A 251 13.93 -0.45 -5.38
N THR A 252 13.89 -1.63 -6.01
CA THR A 252 12.81 -2.06 -6.90
C THR A 252 11.48 -2.11 -6.12
N PRO A 253 10.40 -1.49 -6.62
CA PRO A 253 9.11 -1.54 -5.96
C PRO A 253 8.64 -2.99 -5.88
N LEU A 254 8.15 -3.40 -4.71
CA LEU A 254 7.66 -4.76 -4.49
C LEU A 254 6.53 -5.06 -5.48
N GLY A 255 6.79 -5.97 -6.42
CA GLY A 255 5.75 -6.59 -7.21
C GLY A 255 4.76 -7.29 -6.28
N ILE A 256 3.46 -7.18 -6.58
CA ILE A 256 2.39 -7.83 -5.80
C ILE A 256 2.67 -9.33 -5.61
N ARG A 257 3.30 -9.98 -6.59
CA ARG A 257 3.74 -11.39 -6.51
C ARG A 257 4.79 -11.65 -5.43
N ALA A 258 5.71 -10.72 -5.19
CA ALA A 258 6.71 -10.82 -4.13
C ALA A 258 6.06 -10.70 -2.73
N LEU A 259 5.04 -9.85 -2.60
CA LEU A 259 4.22 -9.75 -1.37
C LEU A 259 3.31 -10.97 -1.16
N ILE A 260 2.89 -11.67 -2.22
CA ILE A 260 2.08 -12.90 -2.11
C ILE A 260 2.96 -14.12 -1.73
N SER A 261 4.23 -14.16 -2.12
CA SER A 261 5.21 -15.20 -1.73
C SER A 261 5.75 -15.03 -0.29
N TRP A 262 5.23 -14.05 0.44
CA TRP A 262 5.75 -13.58 1.73
C TRP A 262 5.96 -14.66 2.79
N TRP A 263 5.12 -15.69 2.90
CA TRP A 263 5.26 -16.72 3.93
C TRP A 263 6.59 -17.46 3.88
N LYS A 264 7.07 -17.78 2.67
CA LYS A 264 8.34 -18.51 2.49
C LYS A 264 9.54 -17.62 2.85
N VAL A 265 9.51 -16.37 2.39
CA VAL A 265 10.56 -15.39 2.66
C VAL A 265 10.60 -15.00 4.15
N PHE A 266 9.42 -14.90 4.77
CA PHE A 266 9.28 -14.52 6.16
C PHE A 266 9.87 -15.55 7.12
N PHE A 267 9.71 -16.85 6.86
CA PHE A 267 10.33 -17.88 7.70
C PHE A 267 11.80 -18.10 7.39
N ALA A 268 12.22 -17.95 6.14
CA ALA A 268 13.62 -18.07 5.76
C ALA A 268 14.47 -16.98 6.43
N GLN A 269 13.94 -15.78 6.58
CA GLN A 269 14.73 -14.62 6.99
C GLN A 269 15.26 -14.67 8.44
N PRO A 270 14.44 -14.96 9.47
CA PRO A 270 14.93 -15.20 10.82
C PRO A 270 15.92 -16.36 10.88
N ALA A 271 15.67 -17.43 10.11
CA ALA A 271 16.55 -18.59 10.06
C ALA A 271 17.93 -18.25 9.47
N ILE A 272 17.98 -17.44 8.40
CA ILE A 272 19.23 -16.92 7.83
C ILE A 272 19.97 -16.07 8.87
N GLY A 273 19.28 -15.15 9.54
CA GLY A 273 19.89 -14.31 10.57
C GLY A 273 20.45 -15.11 11.74
N ALA A 274 19.69 -16.11 12.21
CA ALA A 274 20.13 -17.05 13.24
C ALA A 274 21.36 -17.85 12.80
N ALA A 275 21.36 -18.37 11.57
CA ALA A 275 22.47 -19.12 11.03
C ALA A 275 23.74 -18.27 10.90
N SER A 276 23.64 -17.06 10.36
CA SER A 276 24.75 -16.11 10.27
C SER A 276 25.33 -15.78 11.64
N ALA A 277 24.48 -15.53 12.64
CA ALA A 277 24.89 -15.27 14.01
C ALA A 277 25.60 -16.49 14.64
N LEU A 278 25.09 -17.69 14.41
CA LEU A 278 25.67 -18.93 14.92
C LEU A 278 27.04 -19.23 14.30
N ILE A 279 27.20 -18.98 13.00
CA ILE A 279 28.50 -19.07 12.30
C ILE A 279 29.50 -18.11 12.94
N LEU A 280 29.14 -16.83 13.12
CA LEU A 280 30.05 -15.87 13.77
C LEU A 280 30.35 -16.26 15.21
N PHE A 281 29.35 -16.75 15.95
CA PHE A 281 29.58 -17.24 17.30
C PHE A 281 30.67 -18.31 17.33
N PHE A 282 30.65 -19.31 16.45
CA PHE A 282 31.71 -20.31 16.39
C PHE A 282 33.08 -19.75 16.00
N VAL A 283 33.12 -18.77 15.08
CA VAL A 283 34.37 -18.08 14.71
C VAL A 283 35.00 -17.38 15.92
N PHE A 284 34.21 -16.64 16.68
CA PHE A 284 34.72 -15.92 17.85
C PHE A 284 34.96 -16.83 19.06
N TYR A 285 34.13 -17.85 19.26
CA TYR A 285 34.27 -18.81 20.35
C TYR A 285 35.49 -19.72 20.19
N SER A 286 35.82 -20.12 18.95
CA SER A 286 37.04 -20.88 18.65
C SER A 286 38.32 -20.05 18.76
N GLY A 287 38.22 -18.73 18.84
CA GLY A 287 39.36 -17.82 18.88
C GLY A 287 40.06 -17.62 17.53
N LEU A 288 39.41 -18.00 16.41
CA LEU A 288 39.90 -17.73 15.06
C LEU A 288 40.02 -16.23 14.78
N VAL A 289 39.12 -15.44 15.37
CA VAL A 289 39.19 -13.98 15.38
C VAL A 289 39.18 -13.51 16.83
N LYS A 290 40.23 -12.79 17.24
CA LYS A 290 40.32 -12.20 18.58
C LYS A 290 40.01 -10.71 18.51
N ILE A 291 39.24 -10.23 19.47
CA ILE A 291 38.99 -8.80 19.70
C ILE A 291 39.74 -8.46 20.98
N ASP A 292 40.87 -7.75 20.86
CA ASP A 292 41.68 -7.13 21.92
C ASP A 292 41.61 -7.77 23.31
N GLU A 293 42.20 -8.97 23.49
CA GLU A 293 42.33 -9.73 24.76
C GLU A 293 41.09 -9.81 25.67
N LEU A 294 39.92 -9.37 25.20
CA LEU A 294 38.71 -9.24 26.01
C LEU A 294 38.02 -10.59 26.09
N ALA A 295 37.72 -11.02 27.31
CA ALA A 295 36.87 -12.18 27.52
C ALA A 295 35.45 -11.87 27.03
N LEU A 296 35.06 -12.45 25.89
CA LEU A 296 33.74 -12.26 25.30
C LEU A 296 32.66 -12.87 26.21
N GLY A 297 31.79 -12.01 26.74
CA GLY A 297 30.61 -12.39 27.52
C GLY A 297 29.32 -12.49 26.69
N PRO A 298 28.19 -12.88 27.29
CA PRO A 298 26.89 -12.97 26.62
C PRO A 298 26.48 -11.68 25.89
N SER A 299 26.81 -10.51 26.45
CA SER A 299 26.55 -9.20 25.84
C SER A 299 27.30 -8.98 24.53
N HIS A 300 28.55 -9.44 24.45
CA HIS A 300 29.35 -9.31 23.23
C HIS A 300 28.79 -10.21 22.14
N TYR A 301 28.50 -11.47 22.48
CA TYR A 301 27.95 -12.44 21.55
C TYR A 301 26.54 -12.06 21.06
N SER A 302 25.71 -11.45 21.89
CA SER A 302 24.40 -10.97 21.45
C SER A 302 24.53 -9.80 20.47
N VAL A 303 25.43 -8.84 20.70
CA VAL A 303 25.69 -7.75 19.76
C VAL A 303 26.27 -8.26 18.44
N LEU A 304 27.26 -9.15 18.50
CA LEU A 304 27.87 -9.76 17.31
C LEU A 304 26.82 -10.55 16.51
N GLY A 305 26.00 -11.34 17.19
CA GLY A 305 24.91 -12.09 16.57
C GLY A 305 23.89 -11.18 15.90
N PHE A 306 23.47 -10.11 16.60
CA PHE A 306 22.57 -9.10 16.04
C PHE A 306 23.16 -8.45 14.78
N LEU A 307 24.41 -8.02 14.82
CA LEU A 307 25.08 -7.39 13.67
C LEU A 307 25.20 -8.37 12.48
N ALA A 308 25.50 -9.64 12.75
CA ALA A 308 25.54 -10.69 11.72
C ALA A 308 24.20 -10.84 11.00
N GLY A 309 23.10 -10.82 11.75
CA GLY A 309 21.76 -10.90 11.16
C GLY A 309 21.31 -9.60 10.50
N PHE A 310 21.72 -8.45 11.03
CA PHE A 310 21.28 -7.14 10.58
C PHE A 310 21.98 -6.68 9.29
N SER A 311 23.28 -6.95 9.18
CA SER A 311 24.16 -6.40 8.14
C SER A 311 24.89 -7.53 7.40
N GLU A 312 24.48 -7.74 6.15
CA GLU A 312 25.15 -8.67 5.23
C GLU A 312 26.62 -8.29 4.99
N ALA A 313 26.90 -7.00 4.79
CA ALA A 313 28.26 -6.51 4.61
C ALA A 313 29.15 -6.78 5.83
N TYR A 314 28.59 -6.69 7.04
CA TYR A 314 29.31 -7.04 8.26
C TYR A 314 29.64 -8.54 8.31
N PHE A 315 28.66 -9.39 8.02
CA PHE A 315 28.85 -10.84 8.00
C PHE A 315 29.91 -11.28 6.97
N ILE A 316 29.79 -10.82 5.73
CA ILE A 316 30.75 -11.13 4.65
C ILE A 316 32.15 -10.62 5.02
N GLY A 317 32.26 -9.39 5.52
CA GLY A 317 33.56 -8.83 5.91
C GLY A 317 34.27 -9.62 7.01
N ILE A 318 33.54 -10.27 7.93
CA ILE A 318 34.14 -11.18 8.92
C ILE A 318 34.54 -12.51 8.28
N LEU A 319 33.70 -13.08 7.42
CA LEU A 319 34.04 -14.33 6.71
C LEU A 319 35.30 -14.19 5.84
N ASP A 320 35.44 -13.07 5.13
CA ASP A 320 36.61 -12.79 4.29
C ASP A 320 37.90 -12.70 5.15
N ARG A 321 37.81 -12.10 6.34
CA ARG A 321 38.94 -12.05 7.30
C ARG A 321 39.32 -13.44 7.80
N VAL A 322 38.33 -14.27 8.13
CA VAL A 322 38.56 -15.66 8.56
C VAL A 322 39.22 -16.45 7.43
N ALA A 323 38.65 -16.38 6.22
CA ALA A 323 39.17 -17.07 5.04
C ALA A 323 40.62 -16.66 4.74
N GLY A 324 40.92 -15.36 4.78
CA GLY A 324 42.28 -14.82 4.60
C GLY A 324 43.27 -15.30 5.67
N SER A 325 42.85 -15.32 6.94
CA SER A 325 43.68 -15.80 8.05
C SER A 325 43.98 -17.30 7.94
N THR A 326 43.02 -18.12 7.51
CA THR A 326 43.24 -19.56 7.31
C THR A 326 44.04 -19.86 6.03
N GLY A 327 43.80 -19.10 4.95
CA GLY A 327 44.51 -19.27 3.67
C GLY A 327 45.99 -18.93 3.76
N GLY A 328 46.37 -17.96 4.59
CA GLY A 328 47.77 -17.63 4.87
C GLY A 328 48.50 -18.65 5.77
N SER A 329 47.77 -19.52 6.47
CA SER A 329 48.35 -20.57 7.34
C SER A 329 48.52 -21.93 6.65
N LEU A 330 48.01 -22.07 5.42
CA LEU A 330 48.03 -23.29 4.60
C LEU A 330 49.00 -23.21 3.40
N GLN A 331 49.78 -22.12 3.28
CA GLN A 331 50.91 -21.99 2.35
C GLN A 331 52.23 -22.14 3.10
#